data_AF-A0A3D4EBR2-F1
#
_entry.id   AF-A0A3D4EBR2-F1
#
_cell.length_a   1.000
_cell.length_b   1.000
_cell.length_c   1.000
_cell.angle_alpha   90.00
_cell.angle_beta   90.00
_cell.angle_gamma   90.00
#
_symmetry.space_group_name_H-M   'P 1'
#
loop_
_entity.id
_entity.type
_entity.pdbx_description
1 polymer ?
#
loop_
_entity_poly.entity_id
_entity_poly.type
_entity_poly.pdbx_seq_one_letter_code
_entity_poly.pdbx_strand_id
1 'polypeptide(L)' 'MDRIIGIDYGRKRVGVAVSDPLGIFASALDTVPATKIIEYIKNYAQKEVISRFVVGYPMNMNNTPSEAAADVDIFLK' A
#
# COMPACT_ATOMS: atom_id res chain seq x y z
N MET A 1 12.95 -11.13 -9.18
CA MET A 1 12.12 -10.32 -10.11
C MET A 1 11.44 -9.28 -9.28
N ASP A 2 11.52 -8.03 -9.69
CA ASP A 2 11.23 -6.87 -8.85
C ASP A 2 9.75 -6.53 -8.90
N ARG A 3 9.05 -6.70 -7.78
CA ARG A 3 7.63 -6.33 -7.65
C ARG A 3 7.46 -5.02 -6.91
N ILE A 4 6.45 -4.25 -7.29
CA ILE A 4 6.02 -3.04 -6.60
C ILE A 4 4.73 -3.36 -5.84
N ILE A 5 4.64 -2.92 -4.59
CA ILE A 5 3.44 -3.04 -3.77
C ILE A 5 2.72 -1.70 -3.71
N GLY A 6 1.45 -1.70 -4.14
CA GLY A 6 0.52 -0.59 -3.96
C GLY A 6 -0.25 -0.74 -2.66
N ILE A 7 -0.38 0.34 -1.89
CA ILE A 7 -1.07 0.38 -0.59
C ILE A 7 -2.09 1.50 -0.61
N ASP A 8 -3.36 1.13 -0.38
CA ASP A 8 -4.45 2.05 -0.10
C ASP A 8 -4.83 1.96 1.37
N TYR A 9 -4.35 2.92 2.17
CA TYR A 9 -4.44 2.86 3.62
C TYR A 9 -5.78 3.38 4.14
N GLY A 10 -6.47 2.56 4.92
CA GLY A 10 -7.69 2.95 5.63
C GLY A 10 -7.66 2.49 7.08
N ARG A 11 -8.37 3.22 7.97
CA ARG A 11 -8.36 2.98 9.43
C ARG A 11 -8.80 1.57 9.85
N LYS A 12 -9.66 0.92 9.06
CA LYS A 12 -10.18 -0.44 9.34
C LYS A 12 -9.52 -1.51 8.48
N ARG A 13 -9.37 -1.23 7.19
CA ARG A 13 -8.90 -2.15 6.17
C ARG A 13 -7.95 -1.40 5.24
N VAL A 14 -6.93 -2.09 4.78
CA VAL A 14 -5.92 -1.59 3.85
C VAL A 14 -6.01 -2.44 2.58
N GLY A 15 -6.19 -1.78 1.45
CA GLY A 15 -6.11 -2.42 0.14
C GLY A 15 -4.64 -2.63 -0.24
N VAL A 16 -4.31 -3.83 -0.73
CA VAL A 16 -2.95 -4.16 -1.19
C VAL A 16 -3.02 -4.63 -2.63
N ALA A 17 -2.17 -4.07 -3.47
CA ALA A 17 -1.97 -4.48 -4.86
C ALA A 17 -0.51 -4.83 -5.09
N VAL A 18 -0.25 -5.67 -6.09
CA VAL A 18 1.10 -6.03 -6.51
C VAL A 18 1.24 -5.89 -8.02
N SER A 19 2.41 -5.43 -8.47
CA SER A 19 2.73 -5.42 -9.89
C SER A 19 3.09 -6.81 -10.40
N ASP A 20 2.91 -7.01 -11.70
CA ASP A 20 3.60 -8.09 -12.41
C ASP A 20 5.13 -7.86 -12.39
N PRO A 21 5.93 -8.88 -12.71
CA PRO A 21 7.40 -8.79 -12.72
C PRO A 21 8.02 -7.74 -13.64
N LEU A 22 7.31 -7.30 -14.69
CA LEU A 22 7.76 -6.25 -15.60
C LEU A 22 7.33 -4.84 -15.13
N GLY A 23 6.49 -4.76 -14.09
CA GLY A 23 5.99 -3.49 -13.55
C GLY A 23 4.97 -2.78 -14.45
N ILE A 24 4.29 -3.51 -15.34
CA ILE A 24 3.35 -2.96 -16.33
C ILE A 24 1.91 -2.95 -15.78
N PHE A 25 1.50 -4.04 -15.14
CA PHE A 25 0.14 -4.25 -14.66
C PHE A 25 0.14 -4.41 -13.14
N ALA A 26 -0.82 -3.77 -12.47
CA ALA A 26 -1.13 -4.01 -11.07
C ALA A 26 -2.34 -4.96 -10.96
N SER A 27 -2.29 -5.88 -10.01
CA SER A 27 -3.40 -6.76 -9.65
C SER A 27 -3.69 -6.65 -8.16
N ALA A 28 -4.95 -6.79 -7.77
CA ALA A 28 -5.33 -6.86 -6.36
C ALA A 28 -4.65 -8.07 -5.71
N LEU A 29 -3.96 -7.84 -4.59
CA LEU A 29 -3.31 -8.88 -3.82
C LEU A 29 -4.21 -9.34 -2.68
N ASP A 30 -4.67 -8.41 -1.84
CA ASP A 30 -5.58 -8.70 -0.72
C ASP A 30 -6.18 -7.41 -0.13
N THR A 31 -7.11 -7.55 0.80
CA THR A 31 -7.58 -6.49 1.68
C THR A 31 -7.40 -6.90 3.14
N VAL A 32 -6.46 -6.25 3.81
CA VAL A 32 -5.93 -6.66 5.13
C VAL A 32 -6.48 -5.75 6.23
N PRO A 33 -6.78 -6.23 7.44
CA PRO A 33 -7.04 -5.36 8.58
C PRO A 33 -5.87 -4.39 8.83
N ALA A 34 -6.14 -3.11 9.10
CA ALA A 34 -5.11 -2.09 9.24
C ALA A 34 -4.07 -2.43 10.33
N THR A 35 -4.50 -3.07 11.41
CA THR A 35 -3.61 -3.51 12.51
C THR A 35 -2.63 -4.62 12.11
N LYS A 36 -2.84 -5.30 10.97
CA LYS A 36 -2.04 -6.44 10.51
C LYS A 36 -1.24 -6.16 9.24
N ILE A 37 -1.31 -4.96 8.67
CA ILE A 37 -0.69 -4.65 7.37
C ILE A 37 0.84 -4.84 7.38
N ILE A 38 1.52 -4.41 8.44
CA ILE A 38 2.98 -4.52 8.54
C ILE A 38 3.43 -5.98 8.61
N GLU A 39 2.74 -6.79 9.40
CA GLU A 39 2.99 -8.24 9.49
C GLU A 39 2.74 -8.93 8.14
N TYR A 40 1.63 -8.58 7.48
CA TYR A 40 1.29 -9.10 6.16
C TYR A 40 2.38 -8.80 5.13
N ILE A 41 2.85 -7.55 5.05
CA ILE A 41 3.90 -7.14 4.11
C ILE A 41 5.21 -7.87 4.41
N LYS A 42 5.60 -8.00 5.69
CA LYS A 42 6.81 -8.74 6.09
C LYS A 42 6.74 -10.21 5.65
N ASN A 43 5.59 -10.86 5.83
CA ASN A 43 5.39 -12.25 5.43
C ASN A 43 5.39 -12.41 3.89
N TYR A 44 4.86 -11.43 3.16
CA TYR A 44 4.89 -11.43 1.70
C TYR A 44 6.32 -11.24 1.15
N ALA A 45 7.08 -10.33 1.76
CA ALA A 45 8.48 -10.05 1.40
C ALA A 45 9.43 -11.24 1.62
N GLN A 46 9.03 -12.25 2.39
CA GLN A 46 9.79 -13.50 2.55
C GLN A 46 9.71 -14.39 1.30
N LYS A 47 8.67 -14.21 0.47
CA LYS A 47 8.38 -15.07 -0.69
C LYS A 47 8.73 -14.41 -2.02
N GLU A 48 8.64 -13.08 -2.07
CA GLU A 48 8.77 -12.29 -3.29
C GLU A 48 9.75 -11.13 -3.06
N VAL A 49 10.50 -10.76 -4.10
CA VAL A 49 11.41 -9.61 -4.05
C VAL A 49 10.63 -8.34 -4.34
N ILE A 50 10.54 -7.46 -3.34
CA ILE A 50 9.84 -6.18 -3.44
C ILE A 50 10.87 -5.08 -3.68
N SER A 51 10.71 -4.30 -4.74
CA SER A 51 11.61 -3.20 -5.09
C SER A 51 11.13 -1.84 -4.60
N ARG A 52 9.80 -1.67 -4.43
CA ARG A 52 9.21 -0.40 -4.00
C ARG A 52 7.83 -0.58 -3.36
N PHE A 53 7.52 0.30 -2.42
CA PHE A 53 6.18 0.52 -1.91
C PHE A 53 5.65 1.85 -2.46
N VAL A 54 4.40 1.85 -2.92
CA VAL A 54 3.67 3.04 -3.36
C VAL A 54 2.43 3.15 -2.49
N VAL A 55 2.30 4.24 -1.75
CA VAL A 55 1.19 4.49 -0.84
C VAL A 55 0.33 5.61 -1.41
N GLY A 56 -0.98 5.37 -1.51
CA GLY A 56 -1.92 6.41 -1.93
C GLY A 56 -1.95 7.55 -0.91
N TYR A 57 -1.74 8.78 -1.38
CA TYR A 57 -1.85 9.98 -0.55
C TYR A 57 -3.18 10.69 -0.83
N PRO A 58 -4.11 10.75 0.12
CA PRO A 58 -5.48 11.19 -0.15
C PRO A 58 -5.55 12.72 -0.23
N MET A 59 -6.10 13.21 -1.34
CA MET A 59 -6.22 14.63 -1.64
C MET A 59 -7.70 15.01 -1.87
N ASN A 60 -8.08 16.21 -1.47
CA ASN A 60 -9.36 16.82 -1.82
C ASN A 60 -9.37 17.27 -3.29
N MET A 61 -10.55 17.56 -3.86
CA MET A 61 -10.67 18.03 -5.26
C MET A 61 -9.95 19.36 -5.55
N ASN A 62 -9.63 20.14 -4.52
CA ASN A 62 -8.83 21.36 -4.62
C ASN A 62 -7.31 21.11 -4.46
N ASN A 63 -6.84 19.87 -4.54
CA ASN A 63 -5.45 19.45 -4.35
C ASN A 63 -4.85 19.80 -2.99
N THR A 64 -5.67 19.92 -1.94
CA THR A 64 -5.17 19.96 -0.55
C THR A 64 -5.21 18.58 0.10
N PRO A 65 -4.32 18.25 1.05
CA PRO A 65 -4.41 17.00 1.81
C PRO A 65 -5.78 16.85 2.49
N SER A 66 -6.34 15.64 2.43
CA SER A 66 -7.60 15.34 3.13
C SER A 66 -7.37 15.05 4.62
N GLU A 67 -8.43 14.93 5.41
CA GLU A 67 -8.33 14.52 6.83
C GLU A 67 -7.59 13.19 7.00
N ALA A 68 -7.79 12.24 6.07
CA ALA A 68 -7.16 10.92 6.10
C ALA A 68 -5.65 10.98 5.80
N ALA A 69 -5.13 12.09 5.27
CA ALA A 69 -3.71 12.23 4.98
C ALA A 69 -2.85 12.13 6.24
N ALA A 70 -3.34 12.64 7.38
CA ALA A 70 -2.66 12.52 8.66
C ALA A 70 -2.47 11.06 9.10
N ASP A 71 -3.44 10.19 8.81
CA ASP A 71 -3.34 8.76 9.10
C ASP A 71 -2.27 8.09 8.22
N VAL A 72 -2.17 8.50 6.94
CA VAL A 72 -1.13 8.05 6.02
C VAL A 72 0.25 8.53 6.46
N ASP A 73 0.37 9.79 6.90
CA ASP A 73 1.62 10.34 7.42
C ASP A 73 2.12 9.60 8.67
N ILE A 74 1.21 9.12 9.52
CA ILE A 74 1.55 8.24 10.65
C ILE A 74 1.99 6.86 10.15
N PHE A 75 1.28 6.29 9.17
CA PHE A 75 1.61 4.98 8.61
C PHE A 75 2.98 4.95 7.91
N LEU A 76 3.43 6.06 7.34
CA LEU A 76 4.71 6.19 6.64
C LEU A 76 5.93 6.35 7.58
N LYS A 77 5.73 6.53 8.89
CA LYS A 77 6.80 6.65 9.89
C LYS A 77 7.19 5.29 10.47
#